data_AF-A0A0J5QD68-F1
#
_entry.id   AF-A0A0J5QD68-F1
#
_cell.length_a   1.000
_cell.length_b   1.000
_cell.length_c   1.000
_cell.angle_alpha   90.00
_cell.angle_beta   90.00
_cell.angle_gamma   90.00
#
_symmetry.space_group_name_H-M   'P 1'
#
loop_
_entity.id
_entity.type
_entity.pdbx_description
1 polymer ?
#
loop_
_entity_poly.entity_id
_entity_poly.type
_entity_poly.pdbx_seq_one_letter_code
_entity_poly.pdbx_strand_id
1 'polypeptide(L)'
;MFIPRLAIAGLFPQKQTQTLHRDINGFLHMPQEIILASGSQIRAQMLSSAQVPFRIERPRIDEDAVRDALVAENASPRDIADALAELKADKISRKLPGSLVIGCDQVLAIDGEVMAKPRDPAEARAQICRLQGQRHNLLSAVVLIEDGQPIWRHVGQARLHMRGLSDAYVDAYLARNWDSIRHSVGGYKLEEEGVRLFSRIEGDHFTILGLPLIELLNYLVLKGTLPS
;
A
#
# COMPACT_ATOMS: atom_id res chain seq x y z
N MET A 1 -47.02 30.42 11.00
CA MET A 1 -46.70 29.46 9.92
C MET A 1 -45.24 29.68 9.55
N PHE A 2 -44.46 28.61 9.55
CA PHE A 2 -43.00 28.57 9.64
C PHE A 2 -42.26 29.24 8.47
N ILE A 3 -41.20 29.99 8.78
CA ILE A 3 -40.11 30.34 7.86
C ILE A 3 -39.00 29.31 8.07
N PRO A 4 -38.45 28.66 7.02
CA PRO A 4 -37.12 28.08 7.11
C PRO A 4 -36.10 28.98 6.41
N ARG A 5 -35.07 29.31 7.19
CA ARG A 5 -33.86 30.05 6.86
C ARG A 5 -32.93 29.10 6.08
N LEU A 6 -32.60 29.40 4.83
CA LEU A 6 -31.49 28.74 4.14
C LEU A 6 -30.18 29.19 4.81
N ALA A 7 -29.57 28.32 5.61
CA ALA A 7 -28.26 28.56 6.17
C ALA A 7 -27.19 28.15 5.14
N ILE A 8 -26.51 29.15 4.60
CA ILE A 8 -25.24 28.98 3.89
C ILE A 8 -24.20 28.60 4.94
N ALA A 9 -23.88 27.31 5.06
CA ALA A 9 -22.77 26.83 5.87
C ALA A 9 -21.46 26.99 5.08
N GLY A 10 -20.56 27.83 5.63
CA GLY A 10 -19.35 28.30 4.98
C GLY A 10 -18.31 27.21 4.71
N LEU A 11 -17.68 27.35 3.55
CA LEU A 11 -16.32 26.88 3.29
C LEU A 11 -15.35 27.65 4.21
N PHE A 12 -14.77 26.97 5.20
CA PHE A 12 -13.49 27.34 5.77
C PHE A 12 -12.66 26.07 6.02
N PRO A 13 -11.38 26.04 5.60
CA PRO A 13 -10.49 24.93 5.93
C PRO A 13 -10.21 24.95 7.45
N GLN A 14 -10.41 23.81 8.12
CA GLN A 14 -9.98 23.65 9.50
C GLN A 14 -8.45 23.76 9.55
N LYS A 15 -7.94 24.78 10.23
CA LYS A 15 -6.53 24.84 10.62
C LYS A 15 -6.28 23.71 11.63
N GLN A 16 -5.46 22.75 11.25
CA GLN A 16 -4.91 21.78 12.21
C GLN A 16 -3.99 22.53 13.18
N THR A 17 -4.41 22.64 14.43
CA THR A 17 -3.57 23.15 15.51
C THR A 17 -2.54 22.06 15.84
N GLN A 18 -1.26 22.32 15.59
CA GLN A 18 -0.16 21.42 15.94
C GLN A 18 0.00 21.40 17.47
N THR A 19 -0.29 20.26 18.09
CA THR A 19 -0.11 20.08 19.54
C THR A 19 1.36 19.75 19.83
N LEU A 20 2.01 20.57 20.66
CA LEU A 20 3.35 20.31 21.18
C LEU A 20 3.28 19.18 22.21
N HIS A 21 4.05 18.11 22.01
CA HIS A 21 4.23 17.06 23.01
C HIS A 21 5.53 17.30 23.77
N ARG A 22 5.45 17.22 25.11
CA ARG A 22 6.61 17.22 26.00
C ARG A 22 6.99 15.79 26.29
N ASP A 23 8.22 15.42 25.98
CA ASP A 23 8.75 14.12 26.36
C ASP A 23 9.13 14.10 27.85
N ILE A 24 9.44 12.91 28.38
CA ILE A 24 9.83 12.68 29.78
C ILE A 24 11.02 13.54 30.26
N ASN A 25 11.79 14.10 29.33
CA ASN A 25 12.95 14.97 29.59
C ASN A 25 12.65 16.46 29.40
N GLY A 26 11.39 16.85 29.18
CA GLY A 26 10.98 18.26 29.10
C GLY A 26 11.29 19.01 27.80
N PHE A 27 11.82 18.31 26.78
CA PHE A 27 11.98 18.88 25.44
C PHE A 27 10.62 18.96 24.72
N LEU A 28 10.40 20.08 24.01
CA LEU A 28 9.27 20.26 23.11
C LEU A 28 9.59 19.49 21.82
N HIS A 29 8.96 18.32 21.63
CA HIS A 29 9.03 17.63 20.35
C HIS A 29 7.96 18.25 19.44
N MET A 30 8.41 18.97 18.41
CA MET A 30 7.50 19.28 17.30
C MET A 30 7.25 17.95 16.59
N PRO A 31 5.99 17.49 16.48
CA PRO A 31 5.72 16.20 15.87
C PRO A 31 6.29 16.20 14.45
N GLN A 32 7.19 15.26 14.19
CA GLN A 32 7.78 15.07 12.87
C GLN A 32 6.66 14.80 11.85
N GLU A 33 6.64 15.54 10.75
CA GLU A 33 5.63 15.34 9.71
C GLU A 33 5.83 13.96 9.05
N ILE A 34 4.78 13.13 9.06
CA ILE A 34 4.77 11.85 8.35
C ILE A 34 4.18 12.05 6.95
N ILE A 35 4.88 11.57 5.94
CA ILE A 35 4.46 11.61 4.54
C ILE A 35 4.23 10.20 4.02
N LEU A 36 3.05 9.93 3.48
CA LEU A 36 2.78 8.70 2.71
C LEU A 36 3.13 8.94 1.24
N ALA A 37 4.23 8.34 0.79
CA ALA A 37 4.70 8.38 -0.59
C ALA A 37 3.96 7.35 -1.48
N SER A 38 2.62 7.42 -1.52
CA SER A 38 1.78 6.43 -2.20
C SER A 38 0.51 7.05 -2.79
N GLY A 39 0.12 6.58 -3.98
CA GLY A 39 -1.19 6.87 -4.57
C GLY A 39 -2.33 5.94 -4.12
N SER A 40 -2.03 4.88 -3.36
CA SER A 40 -3.02 3.88 -2.92
C SER A 40 -3.97 4.43 -1.86
N GLN A 41 -5.27 4.39 -2.16
CA GLN A 41 -6.34 4.76 -1.22
C GLN A 41 -6.42 3.78 -0.03
N ILE A 42 -6.15 2.49 -0.26
CA ILE A 42 -6.21 1.44 0.77
C ILE A 42 -5.13 1.68 1.84
N ARG A 43 -3.90 2.02 1.42
CA ARG A 43 -2.81 2.34 2.35
C ARG A 43 -3.11 3.60 3.18
N ALA A 44 -3.66 4.62 2.53
CA ALA A 44 -4.09 5.83 3.23
C ALA A 44 -5.18 5.52 4.25
N GLN A 45 -6.19 4.73 3.87
CA GLN A 45 -7.26 4.32 4.77
C GLN A 45 -6.72 3.54 5.97
N MET A 46 -5.80 2.59 5.77
CA MET A 46 -5.17 1.84 6.87
C MET A 46 -4.48 2.76 7.88
N LEU A 47 -3.68 3.73 7.42
CA LEU A 47 -3.03 4.71 8.30
C LEU A 47 -4.05 5.62 9.01
N SER A 48 -5.08 6.09 8.29
CA SER A 48 -6.13 6.94 8.87
C SER A 48 -6.95 6.20 9.92
N SER A 49 -7.30 4.93 9.67
CA SER A 49 -8.00 4.07 10.63
C SER A 49 -7.16 3.79 11.87
N ALA A 50 -5.84 3.73 11.74
CA ALA A 50 -4.90 3.64 12.86
C ALA A 50 -4.60 4.99 13.53
N GLN A 51 -5.29 6.07 13.14
CA GLN A 51 -5.09 7.42 13.65
C GLN A 51 -3.66 7.96 13.53
N VAL A 52 -2.90 7.47 12.54
CA VAL A 52 -1.59 8.03 12.20
C VAL A 52 -1.83 9.36 11.46
N PRO A 53 -1.31 10.50 11.93
CA PRO A 53 -1.39 11.74 11.18
C PRO A 53 -0.38 11.71 10.03
N PHE A 54 -0.84 11.87 8.79
CA PHE A 54 0.04 11.92 7.62
C PHE A 54 -0.50 12.86 6.53
N ARG A 55 0.41 13.28 5.64
CA ARG A 55 0.07 13.89 4.35
C ARG A 55 0.43 12.94 3.21
N ILE A 56 -0.36 12.95 2.14
CA ILE A 56 -0.09 12.13 0.95
C ILE A 56 0.73 12.94 -0.03
N GLU A 57 1.82 12.36 -0.52
CA GLU A 57 2.59 12.89 -1.65
C GLU A 57 2.81 11.78 -2.68
N ARG A 58 2.34 11.97 -3.91
CA ARG A 58 2.45 10.91 -4.93
C ARG A 58 3.81 10.99 -5.64
N PRO A 59 4.65 9.94 -5.55
CA PRO A 59 5.87 9.91 -6.32
C PRO A 59 5.55 9.75 -7.81
N ARG A 60 6.22 10.53 -8.67
CA ARG A 60 6.13 10.39 -10.13
C ARG A 60 7.27 9.49 -10.60
N ILE A 61 7.01 8.19 -10.63
CA ILE A 61 7.96 7.13 -11.00
C ILE A 61 7.30 6.23 -12.03
N ASP A 62 8.06 5.80 -13.02
CA ASP A 62 7.68 4.70 -13.90
C ASP A 62 8.02 3.37 -13.20
N GLU A 63 7.06 2.86 -12.44
CA GLU A 63 7.24 1.66 -11.62
C GLU A 63 7.45 0.40 -12.48
N ASP A 64 6.84 0.38 -13.67
CA ASP A 64 6.95 -0.74 -14.60
C ASP A 64 8.36 -0.85 -15.16
N ALA A 65 8.95 0.26 -15.62
CA ALA A 65 10.32 0.28 -16.11
C ALA A 65 11.35 -0.15 -15.05
N VAL A 66 11.17 0.28 -13.80
CA VAL A 66 12.06 -0.10 -12.69
C VAL A 66 11.94 -1.58 -12.36
N ARG A 67 10.71 -2.11 -12.27
CA ARG A 67 10.49 -3.53 -12.05
C ARG A 67 11.14 -4.35 -13.15
N ASP A 68 10.91 -3.99 -14.41
CA ASP A 68 11.39 -4.78 -15.55
C ASP A 68 12.92 -4.80 -15.61
N ALA A 69 13.58 -3.69 -15.24
CA ALA A 69 15.04 -3.65 -15.08
C ALA A 69 15.54 -4.59 -13.97
N LEU A 70 14.89 -4.57 -12.79
CA LEU A 70 15.25 -5.45 -11.68
C LEU A 70 15.02 -6.93 -12.00
N VAL A 71 13.95 -7.25 -12.74
CA VAL A 71 13.70 -8.62 -13.24
C VAL A 71 14.80 -9.05 -14.21
N ALA A 72 15.25 -8.17 -15.11
CA ALA A 72 16.35 -8.45 -16.03
C ALA A 72 17.69 -8.70 -15.30
N GLU A 73 17.87 -8.12 -14.12
CA GLU A 73 19.00 -8.36 -13.21
C GLU A 73 18.83 -9.60 -12.31
N ASN A 74 17.74 -10.36 -12.47
CA ASN A 74 17.38 -11.51 -11.63
C ASN A 74 17.17 -11.16 -10.15
N ALA A 75 16.71 -9.94 -9.85
CA ALA A 75 16.32 -9.56 -8.50
C ALA A 75 15.16 -10.44 -8.01
N SER A 76 15.19 -10.82 -6.73
CA SER A 76 14.09 -11.61 -6.17
C SER A 76 12.82 -10.77 -6.05
N PRO A 77 11.60 -11.37 -6.04
CA PRO A 77 10.37 -10.62 -5.78
C PRO A 77 10.39 -9.78 -4.50
N ARG A 78 11.11 -10.27 -3.47
CA ARG A 78 11.28 -9.55 -2.21
C ARG A 78 12.08 -8.27 -2.41
N ASP A 79 13.17 -8.35 -3.16
CA ASP A 79 14.07 -7.22 -3.42
C ASP A 79 13.42 -6.21 -4.38
N ILE A 80 12.60 -6.69 -5.32
CA ILE A 80 11.79 -5.82 -6.20
C ILE A 80 10.83 -4.98 -5.37
N ALA A 81 10.05 -5.58 -4.46
CA ALA A 81 9.14 -4.84 -3.60
C ALA A 81 9.88 -3.82 -2.71
N ASP A 82 11.01 -4.24 -2.11
CA ASP A 82 11.83 -3.38 -1.26
C ASP A 82 12.39 -2.17 -2.03
N ALA A 83 12.98 -2.40 -3.20
CA ALA A 83 13.57 -1.37 -4.05
C ALA A 83 12.52 -0.37 -4.57
N LEU A 84 11.34 -0.86 -4.99
CA LEU A 84 10.25 0.02 -5.42
C LEU A 84 9.71 0.86 -4.26
N ALA A 85 9.59 0.30 -3.06
CA ALA A 85 9.17 1.03 -1.87
C ALA A 85 10.20 2.11 -1.48
N GLU A 86 11.50 1.77 -1.49
CA GLU A 86 12.59 2.70 -1.22
C GLU A 86 12.61 3.85 -2.23
N LEU A 87 12.54 3.54 -3.53
CA LEU A 87 12.56 4.54 -4.60
C LEU A 87 11.41 5.55 -4.48
N LYS A 88 10.21 5.08 -4.10
CA LYS A 88 9.03 5.92 -3.85
C LYS A 88 9.27 6.90 -2.70
N ALA A 89 9.77 6.42 -1.57
CA ALA A 89 10.08 7.27 -0.43
C ALA A 89 11.21 8.25 -0.72
N ASP A 90 12.30 7.79 -1.34
CA ASP A 90 13.52 8.58 -1.57
C ASP A 90 13.22 9.80 -2.45
N LYS A 91 12.42 9.60 -3.50
CA LYS A 91 12.00 10.65 -4.42
C LYS A 91 11.27 11.80 -3.72
N ILE A 92 10.54 11.51 -2.65
CA ILE A 92 9.79 12.50 -1.87
C ILE A 92 10.66 13.06 -0.73
N SER A 93 11.39 12.20 -0.01
CA SER A 93 12.24 12.60 1.13
C SER A 93 13.26 13.66 0.74
N ARG A 94 13.91 13.53 -0.43
CA ARG A 94 14.86 14.54 -0.94
C ARG A 94 14.27 15.93 -1.17
N LYS A 95 12.94 16.06 -1.23
CA LYS A 95 12.22 17.33 -1.43
C LYS A 95 11.67 17.92 -0.14
N LEU A 96 11.59 17.12 0.92
CA LEU A 96 10.95 17.44 2.19
C LEU A 96 11.89 17.06 3.34
N PRO A 97 13.01 17.80 3.51
CA PRO A 97 13.94 17.54 4.61
C PRO A 97 13.24 17.71 5.96
N GLY A 98 13.62 16.88 6.93
CA GLY A 98 13.03 16.80 8.27
C GLY A 98 11.71 16.02 8.35
N SER A 99 11.09 15.65 7.23
CA SER A 99 9.90 14.79 7.22
C SER A 99 10.26 13.30 7.24
N LEU A 100 9.44 12.49 7.91
CA LEU A 100 9.52 11.03 7.85
C LEU A 100 8.67 10.51 6.69
N VAL A 101 9.29 9.93 5.68
CA VAL A 101 8.59 9.47 4.48
C VAL A 101 8.40 7.95 4.48
N ILE A 102 7.15 7.53 4.35
CA ILE A 102 6.72 6.15 4.22
C ILE A 102 6.57 5.80 2.73
N GLY A 103 7.46 4.97 2.22
CA GLY A 103 7.34 4.34 0.90
C GLY A 103 6.80 2.93 1.03
N CYS A 104 5.89 2.55 0.14
CA CYS A 104 5.33 1.20 0.13
C CYS A 104 5.20 0.67 -1.29
N ASP A 105 5.48 -0.60 -1.46
CA ASP A 105 5.21 -1.33 -2.69
C ASP A 105 4.72 -2.75 -2.40
N GLN A 106 4.05 -3.36 -3.37
CA GLN A 106 3.57 -4.72 -3.24
C GLN A 106 3.65 -5.42 -4.59
N VAL A 107 4.27 -6.60 -4.58
CA VAL A 107 4.33 -7.47 -5.76
C VAL A 107 3.57 -8.77 -5.51
N LEU A 108 2.98 -9.30 -6.57
CA LEU A 108 2.47 -10.65 -6.61
C LEU A 108 3.51 -11.54 -7.28
N ALA A 109 3.83 -12.67 -6.66
CA ALA A 109 4.76 -13.64 -7.21
C ALA A 109 4.21 -15.06 -7.22
N ILE A 110 4.37 -15.76 -8.34
CA ILE A 110 4.06 -17.18 -8.52
C ILE A 110 5.29 -17.87 -9.09
N ASP A 111 5.67 -19.01 -8.52
CA ASP A 111 6.88 -19.77 -8.91
C ASP A 111 8.18 -18.95 -8.94
N GLY A 112 8.27 -17.91 -8.09
CA GLY A 112 9.42 -17.01 -8.02
C GLY A 112 9.40 -15.84 -9.00
N GLU A 113 8.43 -15.79 -9.91
CA GLU A 113 8.28 -14.73 -10.91
C GLU A 113 7.25 -13.68 -10.47
N VAL A 114 7.57 -12.40 -10.68
CA VAL A 114 6.63 -11.29 -10.43
C VAL A 114 5.61 -11.19 -11.56
N MET A 115 4.35 -10.99 -11.21
CA MET A 115 3.28 -10.69 -12.16
C MET A 115 3.01 -9.18 -12.24
N ALA A 116 2.86 -8.68 -13.46
CA ALA A 116 2.44 -7.30 -13.72
C ALA A 116 0.91 -7.15 -13.61
N LYS A 117 0.44 -5.90 -13.57
CA LYS A 117 -0.99 -5.59 -13.67
C LYS A 117 -1.50 -5.95 -15.07
N PRO A 118 -2.71 -6.50 -15.22
CA PRO A 118 -3.25 -6.82 -16.53
C PRO A 118 -3.55 -5.53 -17.31
N ARG A 119 -3.22 -5.51 -18.61
CA ARG A 119 -3.50 -4.35 -19.49
C ARG A 119 -4.95 -4.32 -19.95
N ASP A 120 -5.56 -5.49 -20.08
CA ASP A 120 -6.92 -5.68 -20.56
C ASP A 120 -7.60 -6.89 -19.89
N PRO A 121 -8.92 -7.08 -20.08
CA PRO A 121 -9.65 -8.21 -19.48
C PRO A 121 -9.14 -9.59 -19.94
N ALA A 122 -8.58 -9.71 -21.14
CA ALA A 122 -8.08 -10.99 -21.65
C ALA A 122 -6.79 -11.40 -20.91
N GLU A 123 -5.90 -10.43 -20.67
CA GLU A 123 -4.73 -10.63 -19.83
C GLU A 123 -5.13 -10.93 -18.39
N ALA A 124 -6.11 -10.22 -17.81
CA ALA A 124 -6.62 -10.53 -16.48
C ALA A 124 -7.17 -11.95 -16.38
N ARG A 125 -7.90 -12.42 -17.40
CA ARG A 125 -8.36 -13.81 -17.50
C ARG A 125 -7.19 -14.78 -17.50
N ALA A 126 -6.18 -14.55 -18.33
CA ALA A 126 -4.99 -15.40 -18.39
C ALA A 126 -4.26 -15.45 -17.03
N GLN A 127 -4.16 -14.31 -16.34
CA GLN A 127 -3.59 -14.24 -15.00
C GLN A 127 -4.39 -15.05 -13.99
N ILE A 128 -5.72 -14.87 -13.90
CA ILE A 128 -6.58 -15.64 -12.99
C ILE A 128 -6.51 -17.14 -13.31
N CYS A 129 -6.51 -17.52 -14.59
CA CYS A 129 -6.36 -18.91 -15.00
C CYS A 129 -4.98 -19.50 -14.68
N ARG A 130 -3.91 -18.69 -14.63
CA ARG A 130 -2.59 -19.13 -14.15
C ARG A 130 -2.59 -19.34 -12.63
N LEU A 131 -3.32 -18.50 -11.90
CA LEU A 131 -3.38 -18.54 -10.44
C LEU A 131 -4.35 -19.61 -9.89
N GLN A 132 -5.42 -19.97 -10.63
CA GLN A 132 -6.42 -20.91 -10.12
C GLN A 132 -5.82 -22.26 -9.75
N GLY A 133 -6.25 -22.82 -8.61
CA GLY A 133 -5.70 -24.06 -8.05
C GLY A 133 -4.24 -23.98 -7.59
N GLN A 134 -3.57 -22.84 -7.75
CA GLN A 134 -2.18 -22.64 -7.35
C GLN A 134 -2.05 -21.85 -6.05
N ARG A 135 -0.84 -21.87 -5.51
CA ARG A 135 -0.38 -21.00 -4.44
C ARG A 135 0.51 -19.91 -5.02
N HIS A 136 0.24 -18.66 -4.66
CA HIS A 136 1.10 -17.52 -4.95
C HIS A 136 1.34 -16.69 -3.70
N ASN A 137 2.28 -15.75 -3.79
CA ASN A 137 2.68 -14.88 -2.68
C ASN A 137 2.37 -13.42 -3.01
N LEU A 138 1.89 -12.68 -2.02
CA LEU A 138 1.99 -11.22 -2.00
C LEU A 138 3.17 -10.86 -1.10
N LEU A 139 4.11 -10.06 -1.61
CA LEU A 139 5.19 -9.48 -0.84
C LEU A 139 4.96 -7.97 -0.76
N SER A 140 4.80 -7.45 0.45
CA SER A 140 4.48 -6.06 0.70
C SER A 140 5.61 -5.41 1.47
N ALA A 141 6.27 -4.43 0.86
CA ALA A 141 7.38 -3.71 1.44
C ALA A 141 6.93 -2.37 2.00
N VAL A 142 7.54 -1.98 3.12
CA VAL A 142 7.49 -0.63 3.67
C VAL A 142 8.91 -0.19 3.99
N VAL A 143 9.25 1.02 3.55
CA VAL A 143 10.55 1.65 3.78
C VAL A 143 10.32 3.04 4.35
N LEU A 144 11.01 3.35 5.45
CA LEU A 144 11.02 4.66 6.07
C LEU A 144 12.32 5.37 5.71
N ILE A 145 12.18 6.59 5.17
CA ILE A 145 13.29 7.44 4.76
C ILE A 145 13.19 8.79 5.43
N GLU A 146 14.31 9.25 5.97
CA GLU A 146 14.48 10.56 6.58
C GLU A 146 15.71 11.21 5.93
N ASP A 147 15.58 12.45 5.47
CA ASP A 147 16.65 13.21 4.78
C ASP A 147 17.36 12.43 3.65
N GLY A 148 16.59 11.67 2.86
CA GLY A 148 17.11 10.87 1.76
C GLY A 148 17.91 9.64 2.18
N GLN A 149 17.81 9.22 3.45
CA GLN A 149 18.46 8.02 3.98
C GLN A 149 17.42 7.01 4.49
N PRO A 150 17.43 5.75 4.02
CA PRO A 150 16.61 4.70 4.59
C PRO A 150 17.00 4.42 6.04
N ILE A 151 16.08 4.61 6.97
CA ILE A 151 16.30 4.40 8.42
C ILE A 151 15.69 3.09 8.91
N TRP A 152 14.72 2.53 8.18
CA TRP A 152 14.08 1.27 8.51
C TRP A 152 13.37 0.68 7.29
N ARG A 153 13.31 -0.65 7.21
CA ARG A 153 12.60 -1.38 6.17
C ARG A 153 12.01 -2.68 6.70
N HIS A 154 10.87 -3.08 6.14
CA HIS A 154 10.26 -4.37 6.40
C HIS A 154 9.55 -4.90 5.14
N VAL A 155 9.62 -6.21 4.92
CA VAL A 155 8.89 -6.88 3.83
C VAL A 155 8.07 -8.01 4.43
N GLY A 156 6.75 -7.82 4.46
CA GLY A 156 5.77 -8.83 4.85
C GLY A 156 5.46 -9.77 3.69
N GLN A 157 5.13 -11.02 4.00
CA GLN A 157 4.71 -12.02 3.01
C GLN A 157 3.38 -12.67 3.41
N ALA A 158 2.45 -12.72 2.47
CA ALA A 158 1.23 -13.52 2.56
C ALA A 158 1.19 -14.58 1.45
N ARG A 159 0.70 -15.78 1.77
CA ARG A 159 0.51 -16.89 0.83
C ARG A 159 -0.99 -17.05 0.57
N LEU A 160 -1.36 -17.06 -0.70
CA LEU A 160 -2.74 -17.17 -1.12
C LEU A 160 -2.91 -18.45 -1.93
N HIS A 161 -3.94 -19.22 -1.61
CA HIS A 161 -4.31 -20.43 -2.33
C HIS A 161 -5.62 -20.16 -3.07
N MET A 162 -5.56 -20.09 -4.39
CA MET A 162 -6.74 -19.86 -5.21
C MET A 162 -7.50 -21.17 -5.42
N ARG A 163 -8.84 -21.09 -5.46
CA ARG A 163 -9.71 -22.23 -5.77
C ARG A 163 -9.50 -22.68 -7.21
N GLY A 164 -9.92 -23.90 -7.52
CA GLY A 164 -10.27 -24.24 -8.91
C GLY A 164 -11.53 -23.47 -9.30
N LEU A 165 -11.50 -22.79 -10.45
CA LEU A 165 -12.58 -21.93 -10.93
C LEU A 165 -13.07 -22.46 -12.28
N SER A 166 -14.38 -22.39 -12.53
CA SER A 166 -14.89 -22.66 -13.87
C SER A 166 -14.66 -21.45 -14.77
N ASP A 167 -14.47 -21.69 -16.08
CA ASP A 167 -14.34 -20.62 -17.07
C ASP A 167 -15.50 -19.62 -16.98
N ALA A 168 -16.73 -20.12 -16.89
CA ALA A 168 -17.92 -19.30 -16.75
C ALA A 168 -17.90 -18.39 -15.50
N TYR A 169 -17.32 -18.87 -14.40
CA TYR A 169 -17.18 -18.04 -13.20
C TYR A 169 -16.12 -16.96 -13.36
N VAL A 170 -14.97 -17.30 -13.97
CA VAL A 170 -13.89 -16.32 -14.25
C VAL A 170 -14.42 -15.20 -15.16
N ASP A 171 -15.11 -15.55 -16.25
CA ASP A 171 -15.65 -14.58 -17.20
C ASP A 171 -16.68 -13.66 -16.53
N ALA A 172 -17.59 -14.24 -15.72
CA ALA A 172 -18.58 -13.46 -15.00
C ALA A 172 -17.95 -12.57 -13.91
N TYR A 173 -16.91 -13.06 -13.22
CA TYR A 173 -16.17 -12.28 -12.23
C TYR A 173 -15.50 -11.07 -12.87
N LEU A 174 -14.79 -11.26 -13.99
CA LEU A 174 -14.14 -10.17 -14.72
C LEU A 174 -15.15 -9.13 -15.18
N ALA A 175 -16.28 -9.57 -15.75
CA ALA A 175 -17.33 -8.66 -16.23
C ALA A 175 -17.90 -7.75 -15.14
N ARG A 176 -18.04 -8.25 -13.90
CA ARG A 176 -18.55 -7.46 -12.76
C ARG A 176 -17.50 -6.55 -12.11
N ASN A 177 -16.23 -6.95 -12.14
CA ASN A 177 -15.20 -6.35 -11.29
C ASN A 177 -14.11 -5.58 -12.05
N TRP A 178 -14.07 -5.65 -13.38
CA TRP A 178 -12.97 -5.14 -14.22
C TRP A 178 -12.50 -3.72 -13.86
N ASP A 179 -13.42 -2.77 -13.74
CA ASP A 179 -13.09 -1.36 -13.47
C ASP A 179 -12.29 -1.17 -12.18
N SER A 180 -12.51 -2.05 -11.20
CA SER A 180 -11.81 -2.05 -9.92
C SER A 180 -10.48 -2.82 -9.97
N ILE A 181 -10.51 -4.04 -10.51
CA ILE A 181 -9.37 -4.97 -10.45
C ILE A 181 -8.28 -4.69 -11.50
N ARG A 182 -8.57 -3.91 -12.55
CA ARG A 182 -7.58 -3.51 -13.58
C ARG A 182 -6.37 -2.76 -13.03
N HIS A 183 -6.45 -2.26 -11.81
CA HIS A 183 -5.37 -1.57 -11.11
C HIS A 183 -4.60 -2.49 -10.13
N SER A 184 -5.01 -3.75 -10.01
CA SER A 184 -4.45 -4.74 -9.08
C SER A 184 -3.69 -5.84 -9.82
N VAL A 185 -2.59 -6.28 -9.23
CA VAL A 185 -1.84 -7.45 -9.72
C VAL A 185 -2.66 -8.74 -9.52
N GLY A 186 -2.60 -9.65 -10.49
CA GLY A 186 -3.36 -10.91 -10.44
C GLY A 186 -4.87 -10.76 -10.70
N GLY A 187 -5.36 -9.54 -10.95
CA GLY A 187 -6.77 -9.32 -11.31
C GLY A 187 -7.76 -9.58 -10.18
N TYR A 188 -7.36 -9.36 -8.92
CA TYR A 188 -8.27 -9.49 -7.78
C TYR A 188 -8.00 -8.46 -6.68
N LYS A 189 -8.97 -8.32 -5.78
CA LYS A 189 -8.89 -7.54 -4.54
C LYS A 189 -9.58 -8.30 -3.41
N LEU A 190 -8.90 -8.49 -2.28
CA LEU A 190 -9.46 -9.29 -1.17
C LEU A 190 -10.48 -8.51 -0.34
N GLU A 191 -10.41 -7.19 -0.38
CA GLU A 191 -11.32 -6.26 0.25
C GLU A 191 -12.63 -6.08 -0.54
N GLU A 192 -12.74 -6.70 -1.71
CA GLU A 192 -13.93 -6.70 -2.58
C GLU A 192 -14.38 -8.14 -2.89
N GLU A 193 -15.06 -8.39 -4.03
CA GLU A 193 -15.54 -9.73 -4.40
C GLU A 193 -14.39 -10.75 -4.55
N GLY A 194 -13.16 -10.30 -4.78
CA GLY A 194 -12.00 -11.16 -5.03
C GLY A 194 -11.67 -12.14 -3.91
N VAL A 195 -12.10 -11.91 -2.66
CA VAL A 195 -11.97 -12.90 -1.57
C VAL A 195 -12.62 -14.25 -1.91
N ARG A 196 -13.67 -14.25 -2.74
CA ARG A 196 -14.38 -15.47 -3.18
C ARG A 196 -13.49 -16.40 -4.02
N LEU A 197 -12.40 -15.89 -4.60
CA LEU A 197 -11.47 -16.67 -5.42
C LEU A 197 -10.59 -17.61 -4.57
N PHE A 198 -10.49 -17.41 -3.25
CA PHE A 198 -9.50 -18.07 -2.41
C PHE A 198 -10.07 -19.17 -1.54
N SER A 199 -9.35 -20.30 -1.45
CA SER A 199 -9.64 -21.42 -0.55
C SER A 199 -9.00 -21.24 0.81
N ARG A 200 -7.82 -20.61 0.84
CA ARG A 200 -7.02 -20.41 2.04
C ARG A 200 -6.09 -19.22 1.85
N ILE A 201 -5.84 -18.51 2.95
CA ILE A 201 -4.88 -17.43 3.04
C ILE A 201 -4.02 -17.69 4.28
N GLU A 202 -2.71 -17.48 4.16
CA GLU A 202 -1.76 -17.56 5.26
C GLU A 202 -0.93 -16.27 5.31
N GLY A 203 -0.68 -15.74 6.51
CA GLY A 203 0.03 -14.48 6.70
C GLY A 203 -0.87 -13.38 7.23
N ASP A 204 -0.38 -12.16 7.15
CA ASP A 204 -1.00 -10.99 7.77
C ASP A 204 -2.00 -10.28 6.83
N HIS A 205 -3.11 -9.80 7.39
CA HIS A 205 -4.17 -9.12 6.65
C HIS A 205 -3.68 -7.77 6.07
N PHE A 206 -2.90 -7.00 6.83
CA PHE A 206 -2.42 -5.70 6.38
C PHE A 206 -1.38 -5.85 5.25
N THR A 207 -0.52 -6.87 5.36
CA THR A 207 0.40 -7.28 4.29
C THR A 207 -0.36 -7.55 2.98
N ILE A 208 -1.52 -8.21 3.04
CA ILE A 208 -2.35 -8.47 1.85
C ILE A 208 -2.92 -7.17 1.28
N LEU A 209 -3.36 -6.25 2.13
CA LEU A 209 -3.84 -4.92 1.72
C LEU A 209 -2.72 -3.97 1.27
N GLY A 210 -1.45 -4.42 1.32
CA GLY A 210 -0.31 -3.72 0.76
C GLY A 210 0.44 -2.82 1.75
N LEU A 211 0.29 -3.02 3.06
CA LEU A 211 1.08 -2.32 4.09
C LEU A 211 1.27 -3.22 5.31
N PRO A 212 2.50 -3.67 5.66
CA PRO A 212 2.76 -4.34 6.94
C PRO A 212 2.57 -3.36 8.12
N LEU A 213 1.31 -3.12 8.48
CA LEU A 213 0.91 -2.00 9.34
C LEU A 213 1.37 -2.20 10.78
N ILE A 214 1.28 -3.42 11.30
CA ILE A 214 1.69 -3.73 12.68
C ILE A 214 3.18 -3.43 12.85
N GLU A 215 4.02 -3.90 11.92
CA GLU A 215 5.47 -3.69 11.95
C GLU A 215 5.83 -2.22 11.81
N LEU A 216 5.12 -1.49 10.94
CA LEU A 216 5.26 -0.05 10.81
C LEU A 216 4.92 0.68 12.12
N LEU A 217 3.76 0.40 12.72
CA LEU A 217 3.34 1.04 13.96
C LEU A 217 4.30 0.74 15.12
N ASN A 218 4.75 -0.51 15.25
CA ASN A 218 5.74 -0.89 16.24
C ASN A 218 7.03 -0.07 16.11
N TYR A 219 7.51 0.15 14.89
CA TYR A 219 8.68 0.99 14.67
C TYR A 219 8.41 2.47 14.98
N LEU A 220 7.25 3.00 14.57
CA LEU A 220 6.90 4.40 14.85
C LEU A 220 6.79 4.68 16.36
N VAL A 221 6.29 3.72 17.14
CA VAL A 221 6.28 3.78 18.61
C VAL A 221 7.71 3.70 19.16
N LEU A 222 8.52 2.75 18.68
CA LEU A 222 9.92 2.60 19.11
C LEU A 222 10.77 3.85 18.84
N LYS A 223 10.56 4.52 17.70
CA LYS A 223 11.22 5.78 17.33
C LYS A 223 10.73 6.97 18.16
N GLY A 224 9.57 6.85 18.83
CA GLY A 224 8.92 7.95 19.54
C GLY A 224 8.10 8.88 18.63
N THR A 225 7.88 8.52 17.37
CA THR A 225 7.02 9.28 16.44
C THR A 225 5.54 9.12 16.79
N LEU A 226 5.15 7.96 17.32
CA LEU A 226 3.81 7.72 17.87
C LEU A 226 3.90 7.42 19.38
N PRO A 227 2.91 7.83 20.19
CA PRO A 227 2.81 7.42 21.58
C PRO A 227 2.43 5.94 21.71
N SER A 228 2.80 5.33 22.85
CA SER A 228 2.41 3.97 23.25
C SER A 228 1.14 3.94 24.10
#